data_AF-A0A087UMA3-F1
#
_entry.id   AF-A0A087UMA3-F1
#
_cell.length_a   1.000
_cell.length_b   1.000
_cell.length_c   1.000
_cell.angle_alpha   90.00
_cell.angle_beta   90.00
_cell.angle_gamma   90.00
#
_symmetry.space_group_name_H-M   'P 1'
#
loop_
_entity.id
_entity.type
_entity.pdbx_description
1 polymer ?
#
loop_
_entity_poly.entity_id
_entity_poly.type
_entity_poly.pdbx_seq_one_letter_code
_entity_poly.pdbx_strand_id
1 'polypeptide(L)'
;MSNLEKQSNEIQLIRRELKNIRQELMKQNARLKSEVSGIKTLLGQEDLKSGSSGVKGEEKKVFPMIPIGHISSCFNTKNGIPRQPSLCSVAKATLKIENSIFTNPEHSLIGLDEFSHIWVLFVFHENKKQNSVKAKVHPPRLNGTSVGVFSTRSPHRPCAIGLSLVKLDKIEGSTLFLSGIDILDKTPVLDIKPYIPFYDIPNALKNASSDENVLSEKHESEGGSSSQFNCNCETKLLTNKNAKLQLFELESFTNDKRFNQNLSPLSKAPEYLDVMFTNRAMSDLKMFHSGKDHSEKCK
;
A
#
# COMPACT_ATOMS: atom_id res chain seq x y z
N MET A 1 9.03 -4.94 -64.20
CA MET A 1 8.34 -4.72 -62.91
C MET A 1 9.39 -4.66 -61.81
N SER A 2 9.39 -3.59 -61.04
CA SER A 2 10.44 -3.31 -60.05
C SER A 2 10.36 -4.29 -58.87
N ASN A 3 11.49 -4.59 -58.23
CA ASN A 3 11.55 -5.52 -57.11
C ASN A 3 10.64 -5.10 -55.94
N LEU A 4 10.44 -3.78 -55.78
CA LEU A 4 9.56 -3.17 -54.77
C LEU A 4 8.08 -3.44 -55.02
N GLU A 5 7.63 -3.45 -56.28
CA GLU A 5 6.23 -3.78 -56.61
C GLU A 5 5.91 -5.24 -56.29
N LYS A 6 6.87 -6.15 -56.52
CA LYS A 6 6.71 -7.57 -56.17
C LYS A 6 6.57 -7.76 -54.66
N GLN A 7 7.44 -7.13 -53.87
CA GLN A 7 7.39 -7.19 -52.40
C GLN A 7 6.10 -6.56 -51.84
N SER A 8 5.64 -5.45 -52.43
CA SER A 8 4.37 -4.81 -52.02
C SER A 8 3.17 -5.74 -52.24
N ASN A 9 3.12 -6.41 -53.39
CA ASN A 9 2.06 -7.37 -53.70
C ASN A 9 2.07 -8.59 -52.76
N GLU A 10 3.26 -9.07 -52.41
CA GLU A 10 3.44 -10.20 -51.49
C GLU A 10 2.99 -9.86 -50.06
N ILE A 11 3.34 -8.65 -49.58
CA ILE A 11 2.86 -8.14 -48.27
C ILE A 11 1.33 -8.00 -48.27
N GLN A 12 0.73 -7.54 -49.37
CA GLN A 12 -0.73 -7.43 -49.48
C GLN A 12 -1.41 -8.79 -49.43
N LEU A 13 -0.82 -9.81 -50.07
CA LEU A 13 -1.32 -11.18 -50.03
C LEU A 13 -1.26 -11.74 -48.60
N ILE A 14 -0.12 -11.61 -47.93
CA ILE A 14 0.07 -12.07 -46.55
C ILE A 14 -0.92 -11.39 -45.59
N ARG A 15 -1.18 -10.08 -45.76
CA ARG A 15 -2.17 -9.36 -44.94
C ARG A 15 -3.59 -9.89 -45.15
N ARG A 16 -3.96 -10.26 -46.38
CA ARG A 16 -5.27 -10.88 -46.66
C ARG A 16 -5.37 -12.27 -46.03
N GLU A 17 -4.32 -13.09 -46.14
CA GLU A 17 -4.28 -14.41 -45.52
C GLU A 17 -4.37 -14.33 -43.99
N LEU A 18 -3.62 -13.41 -43.36
CA LEU A 18 -3.72 -13.17 -41.91
C LEU A 18 -5.12 -12.75 -41.47
N LYS A 19 -5.82 -11.97 -42.29
CA LYS A 19 -7.22 -11.59 -42.04
C LYS A 19 -8.15 -12.80 -42.12
N ASN A 20 -7.99 -13.63 -43.15
CA ASN A 20 -8.78 -14.84 -43.35
C ASN A 20 -8.56 -15.85 -42.20
N ILE A 21 -7.31 -16.09 -41.80
CA ILE A 21 -6.95 -16.98 -40.69
C ILE A 21 -7.56 -16.48 -39.38
N ARG A 22 -7.49 -15.17 -39.10
CA ARG A 22 -8.12 -14.60 -37.89
C ARG A 22 -9.63 -14.77 -37.87
N GLN A 23 -10.30 -14.61 -39.01
CA GLN A 23 -11.74 -14.83 -39.11
C GLN A 23 -12.10 -16.30 -38.87
N GLU A 24 -11.31 -17.23 -39.41
CA GLU A 24 -11.53 -18.66 -39.20
C GLU A 24 -11.31 -19.06 -37.73
N LEU A 25 -10.25 -18.55 -37.10
CA LEU A 25 -10.00 -18.76 -35.67
C LEU A 25 -11.16 -18.24 -34.80
N MET A 26 -11.73 -17.09 -35.15
CA MET A 26 -12.90 -16.56 -34.43
C MET A 26 -14.13 -17.47 -34.58
N LYS A 27 -14.38 -18.00 -35.78
CA LYS A 27 -15.47 -18.95 -36.02
C LYS A 27 -15.28 -20.25 -35.23
N GLN A 28 -14.07 -20.81 -35.24
CA GLN A 28 -13.75 -22.02 -34.49
C GLN A 28 -13.91 -21.81 -32.98
N ASN A 29 -13.45 -20.68 -32.45
CA ASN A 29 -13.62 -20.35 -31.03
C ASN A 29 -15.10 -20.15 -30.65
N ALA A 30 -15.91 -19.54 -31.51
CA ALA A 30 -17.35 -19.41 -31.28
C ALA A 30 -18.05 -20.78 -31.26
N ARG A 31 -17.65 -21.67 -32.17
CA ARG A 31 -18.17 -23.05 -32.23
C ARG A 31 -17.80 -23.85 -30.99
N LEU A 32 -16.53 -23.83 -30.58
CA LEU A 32 -16.06 -24.51 -29.37
C LEU A 32 -16.77 -23.99 -28.12
N LYS A 33 -17.01 -22.68 -28.00
CA LYS A 33 -17.78 -22.11 -26.89
C LYS A 33 -19.22 -22.63 -26.85
N SER A 34 -19.86 -22.74 -28.01
CA SER A 34 -21.22 -23.29 -28.12
C SER A 34 -21.26 -24.76 -27.74
N GLU A 35 -20.32 -25.57 -28.23
CA GLU A 35 -20.21 -26.99 -27.90
C GLU A 35 -19.94 -27.21 -26.41
N VAL A 36 -19.04 -26.44 -25.80
CA VAL A 36 -18.77 -26.48 -24.35
C VAL A 36 -20.01 -26.07 -23.56
N SER A 37 -20.76 -25.06 -24.00
CA SER A 37 -22.01 -24.67 -23.37
C SER A 37 -23.06 -25.78 -23.45
N GLY A 38 -23.20 -26.44 -24.61
CA GLY A 38 -24.13 -27.55 -24.79
C GLY A 38 -23.79 -28.76 -23.91
N ILE A 39 -22.51 -29.11 -23.82
CA ILE A 39 -22.01 -30.17 -22.93
C ILE A 39 -22.27 -29.82 -21.46
N LYS A 40 -22.06 -28.56 -21.07
CA LYS A 40 -22.30 -28.07 -19.70
C LYS A 40 -23.79 -28.20 -19.30
N THR A 41 -24.70 -27.87 -20.23
CA THR A 41 -26.14 -28.01 -20.03
C THR A 41 -26.58 -29.48 -19.94
N LEU A 42 -26.03 -30.36 -20.78
CA LEU A 42 -26.36 -31.80 -20.78
C LEU A 42 -25.84 -32.54 -19.54
N LEU A 43 -24.71 -32.10 -18.99
CA LEU A 43 -24.12 -32.68 -17.78
C LEU A 43 -24.78 -32.19 -16.48
N GLY A 44 -25.77 -31.28 -16.54
CA GLY A 44 -26.40 -30.71 -15.35
C GLY A 44 -25.41 -30.00 -14.40
N GLN A 45 -24.24 -29.62 -14.93
CA GLN A 45 -23.19 -28.95 -14.17
C GLN A 45 -23.41 -27.44 -14.27
N GLU A 46 -24.38 -26.93 -13.51
CA GLU A 46 -24.27 -25.56 -13.04
C GLU A 46 -23.06 -25.49 -12.12
N ASP A 47 -21.98 -24.92 -12.63
CA ASP A 47 -20.73 -24.53 -11.95
C ASP A 47 -20.47 -25.20 -10.58
N LEU A 48 -20.24 -26.51 -10.59
CA LEU A 48 -19.78 -27.25 -9.42
C LEU A 48 -18.32 -26.92 -9.13
N LYS A 49 -18.13 -25.92 -8.28
CA LYS A 49 -16.93 -25.74 -7.45
C LYS A 49 -16.63 -27.06 -6.71
N SER A 50 -15.35 -27.40 -6.67
CA SER A 50 -14.72 -28.50 -5.92
C SER A 50 -15.42 -28.88 -4.62
N GLY A 51 -15.74 -30.17 -4.46
CA GLY A 51 -16.23 -30.75 -3.22
C GLY A 51 -15.13 -30.90 -2.16
N SER A 52 -15.42 -30.40 -0.96
CA SER A 52 -15.07 -31.03 0.30
C SER A 52 -16.11 -30.60 1.33
N SER A 53 -16.63 -31.58 2.07
CA SER A 53 -17.58 -31.45 3.16
C SER A 53 -17.26 -30.29 4.12
N GLY A 54 -18.28 -29.52 4.49
CA GLY A 54 -18.23 -28.59 5.64
C GLY A 54 -18.35 -27.11 5.30
N VAL A 55 -19.33 -26.46 5.94
CA VAL A 55 -19.60 -25.02 6.00
C VAL A 55 -20.18 -24.42 4.71
N LYS A 56 -21.40 -23.87 4.80
CA LYS A 56 -22.00 -23.01 3.77
C LYS A 56 -21.06 -21.80 3.57
N GLY A 57 -20.15 -21.89 2.60
CA GLY A 57 -19.21 -20.83 2.30
C GLY A 57 -19.96 -19.69 1.62
N GLU A 58 -20.06 -18.55 2.31
CA GLU A 58 -20.40 -17.28 1.67
C GLU A 58 -19.54 -17.09 0.42
N GLU A 59 -20.16 -16.63 -0.67
CA GLU A 59 -19.41 -16.31 -1.88
C GLU A 59 -18.32 -15.30 -1.54
N LYS A 60 -17.07 -15.62 -1.89
CA LYS A 60 -15.93 -14.74 -1.64
C LYS A 60 -16.15 -13.42 -2.38
N LYS A 61 -16.46 -12.37 -1.63
CA LYS A 61 -16.54 -11.00 -2.15
C LYS A 61 -15.16 -10.56 -2.66
N VAL A 62 -15.10 -10.18 -3.93
CA VAL A 62 -13.87 -9.70 -4.59
C VAL A 62 -13.89 -8.18 -4.68
N PHE A 63 -12.75 -7.54 -4.42
CA PHE A 63 -12.55 -6.10 -4.54
C PHE A 63 -11.55 -5.83 -5.66
N PRO A 64 -11.99 -5.55 -6.90
CA PRO A 64 -11.09 -5.25 -7.99
C PRO A 64 -10.36 -3.92 -7.74
N MET A 65 -9.08 -3.88 -8.05
CA MET A 65 -8.25 -2.67 -7.96
C MET A 65 -7.60 -2.41 -9.31
N ILE A 66 -7.53 -1.15 -9.70
CA ILE A 66 -6.86 -0.70 -10.91
C ILE A 66 -5.59 0.05 -10.47
N PRO A 67 -4.41 -0.27 -11.03
CA PRO A 67 -3.19 0.47 -10.73
C PRO A 67 -3.32 1.94 -11.12
N ILE A 68 -2.83 2.84 -10.27
CA ILE A 68 -2.75 4.28 -10.58
C ILE A 68 -1.54 4.62 -11.45
N GLY A 69 -0.53 3.74 -11.47
CA GLY A 69 0.76 3.99 -12.09
C GLY A 69 1.70 2.80 -11.97
N HIS A 70 2.88 2.94 -12.56
CA HIS A 70 3.93 1.93 -12.52
C HIS A 70 5.25 2.52 -12.04
N ILE A 71 5.96 1.74 -11.23
CA ILE A 71 7.34 2.02 -10.81
C ILE A 71 8.29 1.62 -11.93
N SER A 72 9.21 2.52 -12.28
CA SER A 72 10.46 2.16 -12.94
C SER A 72 11.60 2.28 -11.94
N SER A 73 12.32 1.19 -11.69
CA SER A 73 13.36 1.15 -10.64
C SER A 73 14.67 0.57 -11.12
N CYS A 74 15.72 0.75 -10.32
CA CYS A 74 17.02 0.14 -10.56
C CYS A 74 17.05 -1.38 -10.33
N PHE A 75 15.91 -2.02 -10.02
CA PHE A 75 15.84 -3.44 -9.70
C PHE A 75 15.10 -4.23 -10.78
N ASN A 76 15.82 -4.81 -11.74
CA ASN A 76 15.20 -5.62 -12.80
C ASN A 76 14.88 -7.06 -12.37
N THR A 77 15.44 -7.53 -11.25
CA THR A 77 15.16 -8.87 -10.72
C THR A 77 14.97 -8.82 -9.21
N LYS A 78 14.35 -9.86 -8.64
CA LYS A 78 14.12 -9.95 -7.19
C LYS A 78 15.41 -10.08 -6.37
N ASN A 79 16.48 -10.54 -7.00
CA ASN A 79 17.77 -10.69 -6.35
C ASN A 79 18.43 -9.32 -6.22
N GLY A 80 18.95 -9.00 -5.04
CA GLY A 80 19.59 -7.72 -4.77
C GLY A 80 18.63 -6.59 -4.36
N ILE A 81 17.31 -6.81 -4.39
CA ILE A 81 16.35 -5.86 -3.81
C ILE A 81 16.54 -5.83 -2.29
N PRO A 82 16.67 -4.63 -1.68
CA PRO A 82 16.65 -4.49 -0.24
C PRO A 82 15.43 -5.18 0.36
N ARG A 83 15.58 -5.84 1.52
CA ARG A 83 14.43 -6.48 2.16
C ARG A 83 13.42 -5.49 2.70
N GLN A 84 13.85 -4.25 2.94
CA GLN A 84 13.09 -3.13 3.48
C GLN A 84 13.66 -1.83 2.90
N PRO A 85 12.84 -0.77 2.73
CA PRO A 85 13.24 0.49 2.09
C PRO A 85 14.42 1.17 2.80
N SER A 86 14.39 1.17 4.14
CA SER A 86 15.39 1.83 4.99
C SER A 86 16.80 1.24 4.93
N LEU A 87 16.99 0.08 4.30
CA LEU A 87 18.30 -0.57 4.20
C LEU A 87 19.18 0.02 3.10
N CYS A 88 18.60 0.67 2.08
CA CYS A 88 19.34 1.23 0.96
C CYS A 88 18.73 2.57 0.53
N SER A 89 19.10 3.65 1.22
CA SER A 89 18.61 5.01 0.95
C SER A 89 18.94 5.54 -0.45
N VAL A 90 19.98 4.99 -1.10
CA VAL A 90 20.46 5.44 -2.41
C VAL A 90 19.69 4.81 -3.58
N ALA A 91 18.90 3.76 -3.36
CA ALA A 91 18.13 3.11 -4.42
C ALA A 91 17.11 4.08 -5.01
N LYS A 92 17.14 4.29 -6.34
CA LYS A 92 16.30 5.26 -7.05
C LYS A 92 15.20 4.58 -7.86
N ALA A 93 14.07 5.27 -7.97
CA ALA A 93 12.98 4.90 -8.85
C ALA A 93 12.17 6.12 -9.29
N THR A 94 11.34 5.94 -10.30
CA THR A 94 10.30 6.88 -10.69
C THR A 94 8.94 6.19 -10.65
N LEU A 95 7.93 6.87 -10.14
CA LEU A 95 6.53 6.47 -10.28
C LEU A 95 5.86 7.39 -11.30
N LYS A 96 5.33 6.83 -12.38
CA LYS A 96 4.53 7.57 -13.35
C LYS A 96 3.05 7.26 -13.17
N ILE A 97 2.24 8.29 -12.92
CA ILE A 97 0.77 8.15 -12.86
C ILE A 97 0.25 8.00 -14.28
N GLU A 98 -0.67 7.05 -14.49
CA GLU A 98 -1.24 6.78 -15.80
C GLU A 98 -2.34 7.78 -16.18
N ASN A 99 -2.29 8.23 -17.43
CA ASN A 99 -3.33 9.09 -18.03
C ASN A 99 -4.67 8.36 -18.23
N SER A 100 -4.70 7.03 -18.09
CA SER A 100 -5.93 6.23 -18.15
C SER A 100 -6.83 6.46 -16.92
N ILE A 101 -6.25 6.97 -15.82
CA ILE A 101 -6.91 7.11 -14.52
C ILE A 101 -7.50 8.50 -14.33
N PHE A 102 -6.75 9.53 -14.73
CA PHE A 102 -7.15 10.92 -14.62
C PHE A 102 -6.95 11.63 -15.96
N THR A 103 -7.83 12.57 -16.30
CA THR A 103 -7.65 13.43 -17.48
C THR A 103 -6.36 14.25 -17.38
N ASN A 104 -6.07 14.79 -16.20
CA ASN A 104 -4.86 15.56 -15.88
C ASN A 104 -4.17 14.94 -14.65
N PRO A 105 -3.37 13.88 -14.80
CA PRO A 105 -2.79 13.15 -13.66
C PRO A 105 -1.92 13.99 -12.73
N GLU A 106 -1.25 15.01 -13.25
CA GLU A 106 -0.46 15.96 -12.48
C GLU A 106 -1.27 16.70 -11.41
N HIS A 107 -2.57 16.93 -11.64
CA HIS A 107 -3.43 17.58 -10.63
C HIS A 107 -3.63 16.72 -9.39
N SER A 108 -3.54 15.39 -9.52
CA SER A 108 -3.65 14.47 -8.36
C SER A 108 -2.44 14.55 -7.41
N LEU A 109 -1.35 15.20 -7.84
CA LEU A 109 -0.10 15.30 -7.10
C LEU A 109 0.13 16.68 -6.46
N ILE A 110 -0.77 17.64 -6.68
CA ILE A 110 -0.64 19.00 -6.14
C ILE A 110 -0.57 18.96 -4.61
N GLY A 111 0.48 19.57 -4.04
CA GLY A 111 0.71 19.64 -2.60
C GLY A 111 1.46 18.44 -2.01
N LEU A 112 1.70 17.38 -2.79
CA LEU A 112 2.46 16.21 -2.32
C LEU A 112 3.96 16.54 -2.17
N ASP A 113 4.47 17.50 -2.94
CA ASP A 113 5.83 18.03 -2.85
C ASP A 113 6.14 18.74 -1.52
N GLU A 114 5.12 19.01 -0.71
CA GLU A 114 5.29 19.55 0.63
C GLU A 114 5.75 18.51 1.67
N PHE A 115 5.76 17.23 1.30
CA PHE A 115 6.13 16.10 2.14
C PHE A 115 7.43 15.45 1.64
N SER A 116 8.40 15.26 2.53
CA SER A 116 9.66 14.58 2.17
C SER A 116 9.51 13.08 1.92
N HIS A 117 8.47 12.45 2.46
CA HIS A 117 8.28 11.01 2.42
C HIS A 117 6.81 10.66 2.14
N ILE A 118 6.63 9.55 1.44
CA ILE A 118 5.32 9.02 1.09
C ILE A 118 5.26 7.51 1.35
N TRP A 119 4.08 7.04 1.73
CA TRP A 119 3.72 5.64 1.64
C TRP A 119 3.37 5.29 0.20
N VAL A 120 3.93 4.18 -0.29
CA VAL A 120 3.58 3.59 -1.59
C VAL A 120 2.97 2.22 -1.35
N LEU A 121 1.73 2.04 -1.79
CA LEU A 121 1.03 0.75 -1.78
C LEU A 121 1.13 0.15 -3.18
N PHE A 122 1.66 -1.06 -3.29
CA PHE A 122 1.94 -1.68 -4.60
C PHE A 122 1.63 -3.18 -4.61
N VAL A 123 1.59 -3.79 -5.79
CA VAL A 123 1.34 -5.24 -5.91
C VAL A 123 2.64 -5.99 -6.15
N PHE A 124 2.88 -7.08 -5.41
CA PHE A 124 3.94 -8.05 -5.72
C PHE A 124 3.59 -8.87 -6.98
N HIS A 125 3.60 -8.20 -8.13
CA HIS A 125 3.10 -8.71 -9.42
C HIS A 125 3.87 -9.94 -9.94
N GLU A 126 5.16 -10.05 -9.61
CA GLU A 126 5.99 -11.20 -9.97
C GLU A 126 5.87 -12.38 -9.00
N ASN A 127 5.00 -12.33 -7.98
CA ASN A 127 4.78 -13.50 -7.15
C ASN A 127 4.22 -14.65 -8.00
N LYS A 128 4.93 -15.78 -7.99
CA LYS A 128 4.48 -16.99 -8.68
C LYS A 128 3.06 -17.30 -8.23
N LYS A 129 2.13 -17.48 -9.19
CA LYS A 129 0.77 -17.93 -8.91
C LYS A 129 0.86 -19.24 -8.14
N GLN A 130 0.56 -19.21 -6.85
CA GLN A 130 0.44 -20.41 -6.04
C GLN A 130 -1.02 -20.82 -6.02
N ASN A 131 -1.30 -22.11 -6.22
CA ASN A 131 -2.65 -22.66 -6.20
C ASN A 131 -3.33 -22.47 -4.84
N SER A 132 -2.55 -22.25 -3.77
CA SER A 132 -3.04 -21.91 -2.44
C SER A 132 -2.04 -21.01 -1.71
N VAL A 133 -2.55 -20.04 -0.96
CA VAL A 133 -1.72 -19.18 -0.09
C VAL A 133 -1.49 -19.90 1.23
N LYS A 134 -0.23 -20.00 1.65
CA LYS A 134 0.15 -20.64 2.90
C LYS A 134 -0.15 -19.72 4.09
N ALA A 135 -0.77 -20.27 5.14
CA ALA A 135 -1.00 -19.55 6.39
C ALA A 135 0.29 -19.29 7.18
N LYS A 136 1.32 -20.15 7.00
CA LYS A 136 2.63 -20.03 7.62
C LYS A 136 3.74 -19.82 6.59
N VAL A 137 4.77 -19.09 6.99
CA VAL A 137 5.96 -18.76 6.20
C VAL A 137 7.23 -18.96 7.03
N HIS A 138 8.39 -19.01 6.37
CA HIS A 138 9.70 -19.13 7.02
C HIS A 138 10.53 -17.87 6.73
N PRO A 139 10.45 -16.83 7.57
CA PRO A 139 11.23 -15.62 7.39
C PRO A 139 12.73 -15.89 7.49
N PRO A 140 13.57 -15.31 6.62
CA PRO A 140 15.01 -15.62 6.59
C PRO A 140 15.79 -15.31 7.87
N ARG A 141 15.27 -14.44 8.75
CA ARG A 141 15.93 -14.04 10.01
C ARG A 141 15.44 -14.81 11.25
N LEU A 142 14.57 -15.80 11.09
CA LEU A 142 14.03 -16.58 12.21
C LEU A 142 14.62 -18.00 12.30
N ASN A 143 15.83 -18.22 11.78
CA ASN A 143 16.57 -19.50 11.89
C ASN A 143 15.73 -20.74 11.51
N GLY A 144 14.88 -20.63 10.48
CA GLY A 144 14.02 -21.73 10.03
C GLY A 144 12.69 -21.89 10.78
N THR A 145 12.37 -21.01 11.73
CA THR A 145 11.09 -21.01 12.46
C THR A 145 9.93 -20.66 11.52
N SER A 146 8.86 -21.46 11.61
CA SER A 146 7.61 -21.23 10.88
C SER A 146 6.68 -20.32 11.68
N VAL A 147 6.29 -19.18 11.12
CA VAL A 147 5.38 -18.20 11.77
C VAL A 147 4.21 -17.87 10.86
N GLY A 148 3.14 -17.30 11.43
CA GLY A 148 1.96 -16.89 10.67
C GLY A 148 2.29 -15.80 9.65
N VAL A 149 1.67 -15.84 8.47
CA VAL A 149 1.97 -14.87 7.39
C VAL A 149 1.73 -13.42 7.83
N PHE A 150 0.71 -13.17 8.66
CA PHE A 150 0.35 -11.83 9.14
C PHE A 150 1.27 -11.30 10.25
N SER A 151 2.12 -12.14 10.85
CA SER A 151 3.18 -11.68 11.76
C SER A 151 4.46 -11.31 11.01
N THR A 152 4.41 -11.17 9.68
CA THR A 152 5.56 -10.95 8.81
C THR A 152 5.27 -9.94 7.71
N ARG A 153 6.33 -9.50 7.02
CA ARG A 153 6.26 -8.73 5.77
C ARG A 153 6.52 -9.59 4.52
N SER A 154 6.13 -10.88 4.56
CA SER A 154 6.28 -11.79 3.41
C SER A 154 5.56 -11.25 2.18
N PRO A 155 6.10 -11.34 0.96
CA PRO A 155 5.36 -10.99 -0.25
C PRO A 155 4.25 -12.01 -0.57
N HIS A 156 4.39 -13.26 -0.14
CA HIS A 156 3.43 -14.34 -0.38
C HIS A 156 2.27 -14.29 0.62
N ARG A 157 1.20 -13.56 0.27
CA ARG A 157 0.04 -13.25 1.13
C ARG A 157 -1.28 -13.35 0.34
N PRO A 158 -2.46 -13.44 1.00
CA PRO A 158 -3.75 -13.50 0.31
C PRO A 158 -4.00 -12.29 -0.60
N CYS A 159 -3.73 -11.09 -0.08
CA CYS A 159 -3.62 -9.88 -0.87
C CYS A 159 -2.14 -9.54 -0.97
N ALA A 160 -1.55 -9.69 -2.15
CA ALA A 160 -0.13 -9.48 -2.42
C ALA A 160 0.23 -7.99 -2.50
N ILE A 161 -0.23 -7.21 -1.50
CA ILE A 161 0.02 -5.78 -1.37
C ILE A 161 1.28 -5.58 -0.53
N GLY A 162 2.22 -4.83 -1.10
CA GLY A 162 3.39 -4.28 -0.45
C GLY A 162 3.14 -2.86 0.04
N LEU A 163 3.90 -2.44 1.04
CA LEU A 163 3.88 -1.11 1.63
C LEU A 163 5.31 -0.66 1.85
N SER A 164 5.70 0.45 1.24
CA SER A 164 7.04 1.02 1.38
C SER A 164 6.96 2.49 1.76
N LEU A 165 7.70 2.88 2.78
CA LEU A 165 8.00 4.27 3.09
C LEU A 165 9.20 4.68 2.26
N VAL A 166 9.01 5.64 1.36
CA VAL A 166 10.06 6.08 0.43
C VAL A 166 10.22 7.58 0.53
N LYS A 167 11.42 8.07 0.20
CA LYS A 167 11.67 9.50 0.11
C LYS A 167 11.18 10.04 -1.24
N LEU A 168 10.45 11.14 -1.20
CA LEU A 168 10.05 11.91 -2.37
C LEU A 168 11.14 12.95 -2.66
N ASP A 169 11.86 12.77 -3.75
CA ASP A 169 12.96 13.67 -4.13
C ASP A 169 12.43 14.91 -4.88
N LYS A 170 11.49 14.71 -5.81
CA LYS A 170 10.81 15.76 -6.59
C LYS A 170 9.60 15.22 -7.35
N ILE A 171 8.77 16.11 -7.86
CA ILE A 171 7.65 15.82 -8.77
C ILE A 171 7.86 16.62 -10.07
N GLU A 172 7.75 15.96 -11.23
CA GLU A 172 7.75 16.61 -12.54
C GLU A 172 6.57 16.11 -13.37
N GLY A 173 5.61 17.00 -13.64
CA GLY A 173 4.35 16.63 -14.31
C GLY A 173 3.61 15.53 -13.52
N SER A 174 3.35 14.40 -14.17
CA SER A 174 2.72 13.22 -13.56
C SER A 174 3.71 12.17 -13.04
N THR A 175 4.99 12.54 -12.87
CA THR A 175 6.07 11.63 -12.46
C THR A 175 6.67 12.04 -11.12
N LEU A 176 6.72 11.10 -10.17
CA LEU A 176 7.38 11.25 -8.88
C LEU A 176 8.77 10.60 -8.94
N PHE A 177 9.79 11.29 -8.46
CA PHE A 177 11.14 10.78 -8.32
C PHE A 177 11.36 10.36 -6.88
N LEU A 178 11.77 9.11 -6.68
CA LEU A 178 11.77 8.45 -5.38
C LEU A 178 13.15 7.90 -5.03
N SER A 179 13.47 7.91 -3.75
CA SER A 179 14.67 7.27 -3.20
C SER A 179 14.40 6.42 -1.96
N GLY A 180 15.34 5.52 -1.66
CA GLY A 180 15.18 4.56 -0.57
C GLY A 180 14.19 3.44 -0.88
N ILE A 181 14.06 3.04 -2.15
CA ILE A 181 13.03 2.10 -2.59
C ILE A 181 13.48 0.63 -2.47
N ASP A 182 12.51 -0.26 -2.27
CA ASP A 182 12.68 -1.73 -2.25
C ASP A 182 11.71 -2.44 -3.23
N ILE A 183 11.40 -1.75 -4.33
CA ILE A 183 10.34 -2.13 -5.27
C ILE A 183 10.94 -2.57 -6.61
N LEU A 184 10.49 -3.71 -7.12
CA LEU A 184 10.90 -4.26 -8.42
C LEU A 184 10.46 -3.33 -9.57
N ASP A 185 11.26 -3.27 -10.64
CA ASP A 185 10.92 -2.56 -11.87
C ASP A 185 9.58 -3.04 -12.45
N LYS A 186 8.82 -2.13 -13.06
CA LYS A 186 7.47 -2.34 -13.61
C LYS A 186 6.40 -2.72 -12.61
N THR A 187 6.66 -2.52 -11.32
CA THR A 187 5.66 -2.83 -10.29
C THR A 187 4.46 -1.89 -10.38
N PRO A 188 3.22 -2.42 -10.44
CA PRO A 188 2.01 -1.61 -10.41
C PRO A 188 1.76 -1.05 -9.00
N VAL A 189 1.44 0.24 -8.94
CA VAL A 189 1.12 0.98 -7.71
C VAL A 189 -0.39 1.13 -7.60
N LEU A 190 -0.92 0.88 -6.41
CA LEU A 190 -2.33 0.99 -6.09
C LEU A 190 -2.69 2.35 -5.50
N ASP A 191 -1.81 2.90 -4.66
CA ASP A 191 -2.07 4.15 -3.94
C ASP A 191 -0.78 4.78 -3.41
N ILE A 192 -0.83 6.09 -3.15
CA ILE A 192 0.22 6.86 -2.49
C ILE A 192 -0.37 7.76 -1.41
N LYS A 193 0.33 7.90 -0.28
CA LYS A 193 -0.11 8.78 0.83
C LYS A 193 1.05 9.55 1.42
N PRO A 194 0.88 10.81 1.85
CA PRO A 194 1.93 11.50 2.60
C PRO A 194 2.23 10.75 3.91
N TYR A 195 3.51 10.64 4.24
CA TYR A 195 3.94 10.12 5.54
C TYR A 195 3.89 11.24 6.58
N ILE A 196 3.22 11.00 7.70
CA ILE A 196 3.04 11.98 8.77
C ILE A 196 3.45 11.33 10.09
N PRO A 197 4.62 11.67 10.66
CA PRO A 197 5.15 11.10 11.90
C PRO A 197 4.14 11.08 13.05
N PHE A 198 3.34 12.13 13.18
CA PHE A 198 2.33 12.25 14.23
C PHE A 198 1.27 11.14 14.16
N TYR A 199 0.90 10.69 12.97
CA TYR A 199 -0.08 9.62 12.75
C TYR A 199 0.56 8.24 12.60
N ASP A 200 1.72 8.19 11.96
CA ASP A 200 2.33 6.94 11.52
C ASP A 200 3.33 6.37 12.54
N ILE A 201 3.71 7.14 13.56
CA ILE A 201 4.58 6.69 14.66
C ILE A 201 3.72 6.48 15.93
N PRO A 202 3.57 5.23 16.42
CA PRO A 202 2.69 4.91 17.55
C PRO A 202 2.93 5.70 18.85
N ASN A 203 4.14 6.26 19.06
CA ASN A 203 4.51 6.99 20.28
C ASN A 203 4.64 8.50 20.08
N ALA A 204 4.27 9.07 18.94
CA ALA A 204 4.42 10.51 18.70
C ALA A 204 3.63 11.38 19.68
N LEU A 205 2.51 10.88 20.20
CA LEU A 205 1.62 11.58 21.15
C LEU A 205 2.16 11.66 22.58
N LYS A 206 3.04 10.75 23.01
CA LYS A 206 3.52 10.71 24.41
C LYS A 206 4.53 11.80 24.75
N ASN A 207 5.17 12.39 23.75
CA ASN A 207 6.16 13.44 23.94
C ASN A 207 5.54 14.85 24.00
N ALA A 208 4.22 14.98 23.80
CA ALA A 208 3.52 16.26 23.83
C ALA A 208 3.01 16.67 25.22
N SER A 209 2.98 15.74 26.19
CA SER A 209 2.28 15.92 27.47
C SER A 209 3.20 16.11 28.70
N SER A 210 4.48 16.44 28.52
CA SER A 210 5.42 16.57 29.65
C SER A 210 5.64 18.00 30.18
N ASP A 211 4.96 19.01 29.61
CA ASP A 211 5.11 20.42 30.01
C ASP A 211 3.89 21.03 30.72
N GLU A 212 2.99 20.23 31.31
CA GLU A 212 1.93 20.74 32.19
C GLU A 212 2.17 20.35 33.64
N ASN A 213 2.90 21.20 34.36
CA ASN A 213 2.84 21.27 35.80
C ASN A 213 2.23 22.62 36.19
N VAL A 214 1.40 22.60 37.24
CA VAL A 214 0.81 23.72 37.99
C VAL A 214 -0.64 24.11 37.60
N LEU A 215 -1.63 23.41 38.18
CA LEU A 215 -2.45 23.91 39.29
C LEU A 215 -3.49 22.86 39.72
N SER A 216 -3.42 22.51 40.99
CA SER A 216 -4.33 21.62 41.71
C SER A 216 -5.68 22.29 41.98
N GLU A 217 -6.79 21.60 41.69
CA GLU A 217 -8.01 21.70 42.51
C GLU A 217 -8.66 20.33 42.68
N LYS A 218 -9.04 20.07 43.93
CA LYS A 218 -9.64 18.85 44.45
C LYS A 218 -11.13 18.82 44.09
N HIS A 219 -11.67 17.68 43.72
CA HIS A 219 -13.06 17.32 44.07
C HIS A 219 -13.23 15.79 44.08
N GLU A 220 -13.65 15.27 45.24
CA GLU A 220 -14.05 13.89 45.48
C GLU A 220 -15.52 13.62 45.08
N SER A 221 -15.74 12.40 44.56
CA SER A 221 -16.92 11.52 44.69
C SER A 221 -18.15 11.82 43.78
N GLU A 222 -18.93 10.86 43.25
CA GLU A 222 -19.26 9.47 43.61
C GLU A 222 -19.50 8.59 42.35
N GLY A 223 -19.68 7.28 42.58
CA GLY A 223 -19.66 6.22 41.58
C GLY A 223 -20.89 6.04 40.66
N GLY A 224 -20.73 5.13 39.70
CA GLY A 224 -21.80 4.68 38.80
C GLY A 224 -21.26 3.92 37.60
N SER A 225 -21.38 2.59 37.63
CA SER A 225 -21.00 1.67 36.56
C SER A 225 -21.81 1.90 35.28
N SER A 226 -21.16 2.32 34.19
CA SER A 226 -21.50 1.88 32.83
C SER A 226 -20.32 2.07 31.89
N SER A 227 -19.90 1.01 31.20
CA SER A 227 -18.84 1.04 30.19
C SER A 227 -19.40 1.61 28.88
N GLN A 228 -19.51 2.93 28.79
CA GLN A 228 -19.66 3.64 27.53
C GLN A 228 -18.30 4.21 27.13
N PHE A 229 -17.81 3.79 25.96
CA PHE A 229 -16.65 4.40 25.31
C PHE A 229 -17.05 5.80 24.81
N ASN A 230 -16.95 6.81 25.66
CA ASN A 230 -16.97 8.22 25.25
C ASN A 230 -15.53 8.70 25.10
N CYS A 231 -15.09 8.92 23.86
CA CYS A 231 -13.83 9.59 23.58
C CYS A 231 -14.10 11.10 23.44
N ASN A 232 -14.05 11.82 24.55
CA ASN A 232 -13.89 13.27 24.54
C ASN A 232 -12.39 13.58 24.62
N CYS A 233 -11.79 14.07 23.54
CA CYS A 233 -10.46 14.67 23.62
C CYS A 233 -10.41 15.98 22.83
N GLU A 234 -10.98 17.04 23.39
CA GLU A 234 -10.49 18.38 23.11
C GLU A 234 -9.14 18.55 23.79
N THR A 235 -8.08 18.87 23.05
CA THR A 235 -6.81 19.33 23.65
C THR A 235 -6.29 20.54 22.90
N LYS A 236 -6.08 21.61 23.66
CA LYS A 236 -5.61 22.92 23.21
C LYS A 236 -4.14 22.87 22.80
N LEU A 237 -3.84 23.71 21.83
CA LEU A 237 -2.62 23.88 21.06
C LEU A 237 -1.44 24.42 21.89
N LEU A 238 -0.21 23.97 21.61
CA LEU A 238 1.00 24.78 21.83
C LEU A 238 1.95 24.69 20.62
N THR A 239 2.39 25.86 20.18
CA THR A 239 3.26 26.10 19.03
C THR A 239 4.69 26.23 19.52
N ASN A 240 5.61 25.36 19.08
CA ASN A 240 7.02 25.69 19.23
C ASN A 240 7.86 25.25 18.03
N LYS A 241 8.72 26.18 17.58
CA LYS A 241 9.33 26.22 16.24
C LYS A 241 10.66 25.46 16.11
N ASN A 242 11.19 24.85 17.16
CA ASN A 242 12.44 24.09 17.10
C ASN A 242 12.49 23.12 18.29
N ALA A 243 12.19 21.84 18.09
CA ALA A 243 12.37 20.84 19.13
C ALA A 243 13.35 19.77 18.65
N LYS A 244 14.60 19.91 19.10
CA LYS A 244 15.64 18.89 19.05
C LYS A 244 15.28 17.86 20.13
N LEU A 245 14.68 16.74 19.75
CA LEU A 245 14.14 15.76 20.72
C LEU A 245 15.26 14.83 21.21
N GLN A 246 15.70 15.06 22.45
CA GLN A 246 16.50 14.13 23.25
C GLN A 246 15.60 12.99 23.78
N LEU A 247 16.14 11.76 23.78
CA LEU A 247 15.51 10.55 24.29
C LEU A 247 15.24 10.61 25.79
N PHE A 248 14.07 10.15 26.23
CA PHE A 248 13.85 9.58 27.57
C PHE A 248 12.79 8.45 27.54
N GLU A 249 12.87 7.57 28.54
CA GLU A 249 12.44 6.16 28.61
C GLU A 249 10.96 5.80 28.39
N LEU A 250 10.79 4.57 27.87
CA LEU A 250 9.54 3.86 27.61
C LEU A 250 8.99 3.17 28.87
N GLU A 251 8.31 3.91 29.74
CA GLU A 251 7.51 3.32 30.82
C GLU A 251 6.08 3.87 30.78
N SER A 252 5.13 3.14 30.16
CA SER A 252 3.67 3.32 30.39
C SER A 252 2.74 2.48 29.48
N PHE A 253 3.23 1.55 28.64
CA PHE A 253 2.37 0.55 27.96
C PHE A 253 2.29 -0.81 28.70
N THR A 254 2.79 -0.86 29.92
CA THR A 254 3.20 -2.06 30.67
C THR A 254 2.10 -2.73 31.51
N ASN A 255 0.82 -2.65 31.15
CA ASN A 255 -0.24 -3.26 31.98
C ASN A 255 -0.95 -4.49 31.43
N ASP A 256 -0.63 -4.97 30.22
CA ASP A 256 -1.10 -6.30 29.79
C ASP A 256 -0.04 -7.40 30.03
N LYS A 257 -0.15 -8.08 31.17
CA LYS A 257 0.85 -9.03 31.69
C LYS A 257 0.97 -10.33 30.88
N ARG A 258 0.04 -10.64 29.96
CA ARG A 258 0.09 -11.87 29.14
C ARG A 258 0.81 -11.69 27.80
N PHE A 259 0.76 -10.49 27.22
CA PHE A 259 1.39 -10.20 25.92
C PHE A 259 2.86 -9.75 26.07
N ASN A 260 3.18 -9.06 27.16
CA ASN A 260 4.48 -8.40 27.36
C ASN A 260 5.62 -9.31 27.84
N GLN A 261 5.37 -10.57 28.21
CA GLN A 261 6.41 -11.45 28.77
C GLN A 261 7.51 -11.83 27.74
N ASN A 262 7.29 -11.60 26.45
CA ASN A 262 8.21 -11.97 25.37
C ASN A 262 8.73 -10.77 24.54
N LEU A 263 8.43 -9.53 24.97
CA LEU A 263 8.82 -8.31 24.24
C LEU A 263 10.06 -7.70 24.91
N SER A 264 11.25 -7.95 24.36
CA SER A 264 12.47 -7.23 24.73
C SER A 264 12.52 -5.86 24.03
N PRO A 265 13.04 -4.80 24.67
CA PRO A 265 13.30 -3.52 24.00
C PRO A 265 14.14 -3.74 22.73
N LEU A 266 13.73 -3.13 21.62
CA LEU A 266 14.46 -3.24 20.35
C LEU A 266 15.82 -2.53 20.52
N SER A 267 16.88 -3.30 20.75
CA SER A 267 18.19 -2.83 21.24
C SER A 267 19.05 -2.03 20.23
N LYS A 268 18.44 -1.41 19.22
CA LYS A 268 18.96 -0.37 18.32
C LYS A 268 17.95 -0.19 17.17
N ALA A 269 16.89 0.58 17.40
CA ALA A 269 16.18 1.17 16.27
C ALA A 269 17.14 2.14 15.56
N PRO A 270 17.25 2.13 14.22
CA PRO A 270 18.11 3.07 13.51
C PRO A 270 17.74 4.51 13.88
N GLU A 271 18.75 5.38 13.90
CA GLU A 271 18.58 6.84 14.07
C GLU A 271 17.44 7.33 13.17
N TYR A 272 16.61 8.19 13.76
CA TYR A 272 15.35 8.70 13.24
C TYR A 272 15.47 9.11 11.75
N LEU A 273 14.52 8.69 10.92
CA LEU A 273 14.43 9.13 9.54
C LEU A 273 14.29 10.66 9.53
N ASP A 274 15.18 11.37 8.83
CA ASP A 274 15.12 12.83 8.73
C ASP A 274 13.91 13.23 7.86
N VAL A 275 12.77 13.39 8.51
CA VAL A 275 11.47 13.65 7.88
C VAL A 275 11.20 15.14 7.95
N MET A 276 11.21 15.76 6.76
CA MET A 276 11.01 17.20 6.58
C MET A 276 9.62 17.49 5.98
N PHE A 277 9.01 18.59 6.43
CA PHE A 277 7.76 19.14 5.89
C PHE A 277 7.95 20.63 5.62
N THR A 278 7.17 21.17 4.68
CA THR A 278 7.05 22.63 4.55
C THR A 278 6.20 23.21 5.68
N ASN A 279 6.31 24.52 5.91
CA ASN A 279 5.47 25.25 6.87
C ASN A 279 3.97 25.16 6.53
N ARG A 280 3.62 25.00 5.25
CA ARG A 280 2.24 24.87 4.77
C ARG A 280 1.67 23.50 5.12
N ALA A 281 2.36 22.40 4.79
CA ALA A 281 1.96 21.05 5.22
C ALA A 281 1.77 20.96 6.75
N MET A 282 2.67 21.57 7.51
CA MET A 282 2.54 21.67 8.98
C MET A 282 1.31 22.49 9.43
N SER A 283 0.88 23.49 8.66
CA SER A 283 -0.31 24.30 8.94
C SER A 283 -1.60 23.57 8.61
N ASP A 284 -1.65 22.88 7.46
CA ASP A 284 -2.82 22.10 7.05
C ASP A 284 -3.04 20.93 8.01
N LEU A 285 -1.95 20.26 8.42
CA LEU A 285 -1.97 19.31 9.53
C LEU A 285 -2.61 19.91 10.79
N LYS A 286 -2.21 21.11 11.22
CA LYS A 286 -2.82 21.76 12.40
C LYS A 286 -4.31 22.08 12.20
N MET A 287 -4.72 22.47 10.99
CA MET A 287 -6.13 22.77 10.68
C MET A 287 -7.03 21.54 10.74
N PHE A 288 -6.56 20.37 10.30
CA PHE A 288 -7.33 19.11 10.42
C PHE A 288 -7.54 18.67 11.88
N HIS A 289 -6.70 19.13 12.81
CA HIS A 289 -6.83 18.83 14.25
C HIS A 289 -7.59 19.92 15.02
N SER A 290 -7.57 21.17 14.57
CA SER A 290 -8.41 22.22 15.13
C SER A 290 -9.83 22.03 14.59
N GLY A 291 -10.65 21.25 15.29
CA GLY A 291 -12.05 20.95 14.93
C GLY A 291 -12.91 22.21 14.75
N LYS A 292 -12.80 22.88 13.60
CA LYS A 292 -13.87 23.73 13.11
C LYS A 292 -14.84 22.82 12.39
N ASP A 293 -15.97 22.58 13.03
CA ASP A 293 -17.15 21.97 12.42
C ASP A 293 -17.38 22.58 11.03
N HIS A 294 -17.13 21.77 10.00
CA HIS A 294 -17.56 22.06 8.63
C HIS A 294 -18.82 21.25 8.30
N SER A 295 -19.79 21.28 9.23
CA SER A 295 -21.14 20.75 9.00
C SER A 295 -22.03 21.71 8.21
N GLU A 296 -21.58 22.91 7.80
CA GLU A 296 -22.44 23.90 7.13
C GLU A 296 -22.15 24.21 5.65
N LYS A 297 -21.23 23.51 4.95
CA LYS A 297 -20.95 23.83 3.54
C LYS A 297 -20.82 22.65 2.57
N CYS A 298 -21.58 21.59 2.79
CA CYS A 298 -21.95 20.67 1.71
C CYS A 298 -23.44 20.83 1.37
N LYS A 299 -23.73 21.67 0.38
CA LYS A 299 -24.95 21.60 -0.44
C LYS A 299 -24.54 21.16 -1.84
#